data_AF-A0A6S6QXY9-F1
#
_entry.id   AF-A0A6S6QXY9-F1
#
_cell.length_a   1.000
_cell.length_b   1.000
_cell.length_c   1.000
_cell.angle_alpha   90.00
_cell.angle_beta   90.00
_cell.angle_gamma   90.00
#
_symmetry.space_group_name_H-M   'P 1'
#
loop_
_entity.id
_entity.type
_entity.pdbx_description
1 polymer ?
#
loop_
_entity_poly.entity_id
_entity_poly.type
_entity_poly.pdbx_seq_one_letter_code
_entity_poly.pdbx_strand_id
1 'polypeptide(L)'
;MKDSKKRELLISGYGPDENNKTSVALYELNQNKEVGRKMWADSLTAPSYLTTYRDICFIIREESGSGSVLCYQRVEDEYILRDELKLHGGALCHIMYQPTDKVLYCSFYETGHVAAVKVEDYHFVKILNFFQIQPEHPGELTRAHCAVLEPEGTRVFVSNIALDRVYIYNSREGELSPDTALEYIQLEKGAGPRHLKFHPLLNYLYVITEYSNEIYVYCFDREDTTIQVKLIQKISTLPEGFYGESSGSALEISKDGRFLYGANRGADTIAVFDITPSGTLKKIQDVKCGGRHPRHIALLKDDTGLVVANQHSNEVVIFGVDENSGILTGILSRYEFYAPAYAEEV
;
A
#
# COMPACT_ATOMS: atom_id res chain seq x y z
N MET A 1 -4.90 -35.43 11.44
CA MET A 1 -5.29 -34.26 10.64
C MET A 1 -4.48 -33.09 11.16
N LYS A 2 -3.53 -32.56 10.38
CA LYS A 2 -2.83 -31.34 10.77
C LYS A 2 -3.87 -30.22 10.76
N ASP A 3 -4.07 -29.53 11.88
CA ASP A 3 -4.85 -28.29 11.92
C ASP A 3 -4.35 -27.39 10.80
N SER A 4 -5.15 -27.24 9.73
CA SER A 4 -4.89 -26.22 8.73
C SER A 4 -5.01 -24.90 9.46
N LYS A 5 -3.89 -24.17 9.59
CA LYS A 5 -3.86 -22.86 10.24
C LYS A 5 -5.00 -22.01 9.67
N LYS A 6 -5.86 -21.52 10.56
CA LYS A 6 -6.98 -20.64 10.22
C LYS A 6 -6.42 -19.45 9.43
N ARG A 7 -6.91 -19.24 8.21
CA ARG A 7 -6.57 -18.08 7.38
C ARG A 7 -7.55 -16.97 7.73
N GLU A 8 -7.09 -15.74 7.75
CA GLU A 8 -7.87 -14.61 8.22
C GLU A 8 -7.68 -13.42 7.27
N LEU A 9 -8.74 -12.68 6.99
CA LEU A 9 -8.74 -11.52 6.11
C LEU A 9 -9.16 -10.29 6.91
N LEU A 10 -8.30 -9.27 6.94
CA LEU A 10 -8.60 -7.99 7.55
C LEU A 10 -9.04 -7.01 6.45
N ILE A 11 -10.19 -6.37 6.62
CA ILE A 11 -10.76 -5.41 5.66
C ILE A 11 -11.01 -4.08 6.38
N SER A 12 -10.63 -2.96 5.76
CA SER A 12 -10.98 -1.62 6.24
C SER A 12 -11.48 -0.73 5.09
N GLY A 13 -12.25 0.31 5.43
CA GLY A 13 -12.89 1.19 4.44
C GLY A 13 -13.23 2.57 4.98
N TYR A 14 -13.66 3.48 4.08
CA TYR A 14 -13.97 4.88 4.38
C TYR A 14 -15.30 5.09 5.17
N GLY A 15 -15.68 4.13 6.00
CA GLY A 15 -16.86 4.21 6.88
C GLY A 15 -16.59 4.91 8.22
N PRO A 16 -17.54 4.81 9.18
CA PRO A 16 -18.88 4.25 8.99
C PRO A 16 -19.78 5.16 8.13
N ASP A 17 -20.87 4.61 7.58
CA ASP A 17 -21.99 5.42 7.04
C ASP A 17 -23.22 5.31 7.97
N GLU A 18 -24.33 5.95 7.60
CA GLU A 18 -25.56 5.94 8.40
C GLU A 18 -26.12 4.53 8.66
N ASN A 19 -25.81 3.55 7.79
CA ASN A 19 -26.37 2.20 7.81
C ASN A 19 -25.37 1.12 8.26
N ASN A 20 -24.07 1.39 8.20
CA ASN A 20 -23.00 0.45 8.46
C ASN A 20 -22.02 1.00 9.48
N LYS A 21 -22.11 0.48 10.71
CA LYS A 21 -21.22 0.82 11.81
C LYS A 21 -19.86 0.14 11.71
N THR A 22 -19.66 -0.85 10.85
CA THR A 22 -18.37 -1.52 10.70
C THR A 22 -17.55 -0.84 9.62
N SER A 23 -16.38 -0.30 9.98
CA SER A 23 -15.42 0.29 9.04
C SER A 23 -14.07 -0.41 9.03
N VAL A 24 -13.81 -1.28 10.01
CA VAL A 24 -12.74 -2.27 9.98
C VAL A 24 -13.23 -3.58 10.59
N ALA A 25 -12.85 -4.72 10.01
CA ALA A 25 -13.20 -6.02 10.55
C ALA A 25 -12.24 -7.13 10.11
N LEU A 26 -12.12 -8.14 10.97
CA LEU A 26 -11.41 -9.37 10.71
C LEU A 26 -12.40 -10.49 10.41
N TYR A 27 -12.10 -11.29 9.38
CA TYR A 27 -12.92 -12.38 8.92
C TYR A 27 -12.12 -13.68 8.82
N GLU A 28 -12.79 -14.81 8.99
CA GLU A 28 -12.25 -16.11 8.58
C GLU A 28 -12.17 -16.17 7.05
N LEU A 29 -11.09 -16.72 6.51
CA LEU A 29 -10.95 -17.04 5.10
C LEU A 29 -10.94 -18.57 4.95
N ASN A 30 -11.96 -19.12 4.31
CA ASN A 30 -12.08 -20.58 4.20
C ASN A 30 -11.15 -21.17 3.12
N GLN A 31 -11.12 -22.50 2.99
CA GLN A 31 -10.25 -23.19 2.02
C GLN A 31 -10.56 -22.84 0.55
N ASN A 32 -11.79 -22.38 0.26
CA ASN A 32 -12.22 -21.91 -1.06
C ASN A 32 -11.95 -20.41 -1.26
N LYS A 33 -11.28 -19.76 -0.29
CA LYS A 33 -11.04 -18.31 -0.24
C LYS A 33 -12.33 -17.49 -0.21
N GLU A 34 -13.37 -18.02 0.39
CA GLU A 34 -14.59 -17.26 0.69
C GLU A 34 -14.42 -16.59 2.05
N VAL A 35 -14.84 -15.32 2.12
CA VAL A 35 -14.87 -14.55 3.36
C VAL A 35 -16.03 -15.08 4.21
N GLY A 36 -15.68 -15.67 5.34
CA GLY A 36 -16.59 -16.37 6.24
C GLY A 36 -17.01 -15.52 7.43
N ARG A 37 -16.96 -16.13 8.62
CA ARG A 37 -17.44 -15.51 9.86
C ARG A 37 -16.62 -14.26 10.20
N LYS A 38 -17.31 -13.16 10.49
CA LYS A 38 -16.69 -11.97 11.11
C LYS A 38 -16.26 -12.30 12.54
N MET A 39 -14.98 -12.19 12.81
CA MET A 39 -14.35 -12.52 14.09
C MET A 39 -14.25 -11.30 15.01
N TRP A 40 -13.93 -10.15 14.44
CA TRP A 40 -13.76 -8.89 15.15
C TRP A 40 -14.15 -7.73 14.24
N ALA A 41 -14.57 -6.61 14.84
CA ALA A 41 -14.90 -5.39 14.11
C ALA A 41 -14.76 -4.16 15.00
N ASP A 42 -14.47 -3.02 14.37
CA ASP A 42 -14.49 -1.70 15.00
C ASP A 42 -15.16 -0.66 14.08
N SER A 43 -15.55 0.46 14.69
CA SER A 43 -16.22 1.61 14.07
C SER A 43 -15.33 2.85 14.17
N LEU A 44 -14.41 2.97 13.24
CA LEU A 44 -13.48 4.08 13.13
C LEU A 44 -13.90 5.00 11.98
N THR A 45 -13.66 6.31 12.10
CA THR A 45 -13.84 7.24 10.99
C THR A 45 -12.68 7.11 10.00
N ALA A 46 -12.99 6.81 8.75
CA ALA A 46 -12.06 6.74 7.63
C ALA A 46 -10.78 5.89 7.85
N PRO A 47 -10.87 4.62 8.31
CA PRO A 47 -9.72 3.73 8.43
C PRO A 47 -9.22 3.23 7.07
N SER A 48 -8.53 4.09 6.33
CA SER A 48 -8.24 3.86 4.91
C SER A 48 -7.03 2.97 4.62
N TYR A 49 -6.17 2.73 5.60
CA TYR A 49 -5.00 1.88 5.49
C TYR A 49 -4.65 1.25 6.83
N LEU A 50 -3.93 0.13 6.79
CA LEU A 50 -3.41 -0.53 7.98
C LEU A 50 -2.12 -1.29 7.65
N THR A 51 -1.42 -1.73 8.69
CA THR A 51 -0.31 -2.68 8.54
C THR A 51 -0.23 -3.58 9.77
N THR A 52 0.16 -4.83 9.57
CA THR A 52 0.25 -5.83 10.63
C THR A 52 1.67 -6.35 10.81
N TYR A 53 2.03 -6.71 12.04
CA TYR A 53 3.25 -7.42 12.34
C TYR A 53 3.07 -8.31 13.56
N ARG A 54 3.10 -9.64 13.36
CA ARG A 54 2.81 -10.64 14.40
C ARG A 54 1.44 -10.37 15.03
N ASP A 55 1.41 -9.98 16.29
CA ASP A 55 0.22 -9.67 17.06
C ASP A 55 -0.07 -8.16 17.14
N ILE A 56 0.61 -7.33 16.35
CA ILE A 56 0.36 -5.88 16.28
C ILE A 56 -0.41 -5.54 15.01
N CYS A 57 -1.44 -4.70 15.12
CA CYS A 57 -2.12 -4.08 13.99
C CYS A 57 -2.15 -2.56 14.18
N PHE A 58 -1.62 -1.82 13.22
CA PHE A 58 -1.73 -0.37 13.17
C PHE A 58 -2.80 0.01 12.15
N ILE A 59 -3.74 0.86 12.55
CA ILE A 59 -4.81 1.35 11.69
C ILE A 59 -4.77 2.87 11.69
N ILE A 60 -4.78 3.50 10.51
CA ILE A 60 -4.84 4.96 10.42
C ILE A 60 -6.28 5.46 10.43
N ARG A 61 -6.51 6.73 10.77
CA ARG A 61 -7.69 7.49 10.37
C ARG A 61 -7.26 8.61 9.43
N GLU A 62 -7.80 8.60 8.21
CA GLU A 62 -7.50 9.60 7.18
C GLU A 62 -8.42 10.82 7.36
N GLU A 63 -8.02 11.72 8.24
CA GLU A 63 -8.79 12.90 8.66
C GLU A 63 -8.30 14.15 7.90
N SER A 64 -9.16 15.14 7.62
CA SER A 64 -8.66 16.39 7.02
C SER A 64 -7.92 17.25 8.07
N GLY A 65 -6.78 17.83 7.69
CA GLY A 65 -5.94 18.67 8.56
C GLY A 65 -5.26 17.97 9.76
N SER A 66 -5.57 16.69 10.01
CA SER A 66 -4.94 15.85 11.03
C SER A 66 -4.80 14.40 10.54
N GLY A 67 -4.15 13.55 11.32
CA GLY A 67 -4.15 12.12 11.06
C GLY A 67 -3.90 11.37 12.34
N SER A 68 -4.56 10.23 12.50
CA SER A 68 -4.46 9.42 13.71
C SER A 68 -3.94 8.02 13.37
N VAL A 69 -3.10 7.45 14.23
CA VAL A 69 -2.69 6.05 14.17
C VAL A 69 -3.14 5.37 15.46
N LEU A 70 -3.89 4.28 15.32
CA LEU A 70 -4.31 3.42 16.40
C LEU A 70 -3.43 2.16 16.42
N CYS A 71 -2.96 1.77 17.60
CA CYS A 71 -2.19 0.55 17.82
C CYS A 71 -3.07 -0.48 18.54
N TYR A 72 -3.34 -1.59 17.87
CA TYR A 72 -4.08 -2.72 18.43
C TYR A 72 -3.14 -3.89 18.70
N GLN A 73 -3.40 -4.60 19.79
CA GLN A 73 -2.80 -5.90 20.08
C GLN A 73 -3.81 -7.03 19.80
N ARG A 74 -3.37 -8.05 19.08
CA ARG A 74 -4.10 -9.31 18.89
C ARG A 74 -4.07 -10.12 20.19
N VAL A 75 -5.23 -10.40 20.75
CA VAL A 75 -5.41 -11.31 21.89
C VAL A 75 -6.46 -12.33 21.48
N GLU A 76 -6.03 -13.58 21.27
CA GLU A 76 -6.85 -14.64 20.70
C GLU A 76 -7.50 -14.23 19.36
N ASP A 77 -8.84 -14.24 19.30
CA ASP A 77 -9.62 -13.90 18.12
C ASP A 77 -10.02 -12.41 18.04
N GLU A 78 -9.53 -11.56 18.96
CA GLU A 78 -9.86 -10.13 19.05
C GLU A 78 -8.64 -9.20 18.92
N TYR A 79 -8.90 -7.95 18.52
CA TYR A 79 -7.92 -6.86 18.58
C TYR A 79 -8.32 -5.87 19.68
N ILE A 80 -7.40 -5.65 20.63
CA ILE A 80 -7.59 -4.72 21.76
C ILE A 80 -6.81 -3.44 21.45
N LEU A 81 -7.50 -2.30 21.42
CA LEU A 81 -6.86 -1.00 21.29
C LEU A 81 -5.94 -0.75 22.50
N ARG A 82 -4.66 -0.50 22.23
CA ARG A 82 -3.64 -0.22 23.25
C ARG A 82 -3.28 1.24 23.33
N ASP A 83 -3.16 1.90 22.18
CA ASP A 83 -2.75 3.30 22.13
C ASP A 83 -3.29 4.00 20.87
N GLU A 84 -3.38 5.32 20.94
CA GLU A 84 -3.74 6.18 19.81
C GLU A 84 -2.82 7.40 19.79
N LEU A 85 -2.17 7.63 18.65
CA LEU A 85 -1.39 8.83 18.39
C LEU A 85 -2.11 9.70 17.37
N LYS A 86 -2.39 10.94 17.75
CA LYS A 86 -2.86 11.99 16.84
C LYS A 86 -1.71 12.91 16.44
N LEU A 87 -1.56 13.13 15.14
CA LEU A 87 -0.60 14.03 14.53
C LEU A 87 -1.33 15.15 13.80
N HIS A 88 -0.70 16.32 13.73
CA HIS A 88 -1.13 17.36 12.80
C HIS A 88 -0.70 17.00 11.38
N GLY A 89 -1.14 17.76 10.38
CA GLY A 89 -0.97 17.41 8.96
C GLY A 89 -2.17 16.58 8.48
N GLY A 90 -2.61 16.76 7.24
CA GLY A 90 -3.90 16.26 6.77
C GLY A 90 -3.80 14.97 5.96
N ALA A 91 -4.84 14.15 6.08
CA ALA A 91 -5.06 12.91 5.36
C ALA A 91 -3.85 11.96 5.48
N LEU A 92 -3.53 11.52 6.70
CA LEU A 92 -2.64 10.37 6.89
C LEU A 92 -3.22 9.19 6.10
N CYS A 93 -2.54 8.76 5.04
CA CYS A 93 -3.11 7.89 4.02
C CYS A 93 -2.34 6.56 3.86
N HIS A 94 -1.15 6.47 4.44
CA HIS A 94 -0.31 5.28 4.37
C HIS A 94 0.62 5.20 5.58
N ILE A 95 0.85 3.97 6.04
CA ILE A 95 1.84 3.64 7.07
C ILE A 95 2.62 2.39 6.68
N MET A 96 3.86 2.30 7.15
CA MET A 96 4.70 1.10 7.03
C MET A 96 5.47 0.90 8.34
N TYR A 97 5.37 -0.30 8.91
CA TYR A 97 6.07 -0.66 10.14
C TYR A 97 7.37 -1.40 9.84
N GLN A 98 8.46 -0.89 10.39
CA GLN A 98 9.79 -1.49 10.34
C GLN A 98 10.06 -2.19 11.68
N PRO A 99 10.09 -3.54 11.74
CA PRO A 99 10.12 -4.25 13.02
C PRO A 99 11.45 -4.22 13.77
N THR A 100 12.57 -4.06 13.04
CA THR A 100 13.92 -4.12 13.62
C THR A 100 14.18 -2.95 14.57
N ASP A 101 13.91 -1.72 14.11
CA ASP A 101 13.97 -0.50 14.92
C ASP A 101 12.63 -0.16 15.57
N LYS A 102 11.57 -0.93 15.31
CA LYS A 102 10.22 -0.71 15.86
C LYS A 102 9.69 0.70 15.54
N VAL A 103 9.80 1.11 14.29
CA VAL A 103 9.36 2.43 13.83
C VAL A 103 8.26 2.32 12.79
N LEU A 104 7.24 3.16 12.96
CA LEU A 104 6.20 3.37 11.97
C LEU A 104 6.51 4.62 11.15
N TYR A 105 6.57 4.46 9.83
CA TYR A 105 6.70 5.57 8.89
C TYR A 105 5.32 5.93 8.35
N CYS A 106 4.98 7.22 8.40
CA CYS A 106 3.65 7.75 8.07
C CYS A 106 3.72 8.72 6.90
N SER A 107 2.73 8.71 6.00
CA SER A 107 2.63 9.64 4.85
C SER A 107 1.29 10.38 4.84
N PHE A 108 1.34 11.71 4.78
CA PHE A 108 0.18 12.59 4.81
C PHE A 108 -0.09 13.17 3.42
N TYR A 109 -1.22 12.79 2.83
CA TYR A 109 -1.60 13.14 1.47
C TYR A 109 -1.93 14.62 1.32
N GLU A 110 -2.72 15.20 2.22
CA GLU A 110 -3.24 16.56 2.07
C GLU A 110 -2.13 17.59 2.22
N THR A 111 -1.22 17.36 3.16
CA THR A 111 -0.21 18.35 3.57
C THR A 111 1.22 17.96 3.22
N GLY A 112 1.47 16.78 2.64
CA GLY A 112 2.81 16.35 2.24
C GLY A 112 3.78 16.09 3.40
N HIS A 113 3.25 15.82 4.59
CA HIS A 113 4.08 15.49 5.75
C HIS A 113 4.51 14.02 5.76
N VAL A 114 5.64 13.77 6.39
CA VAL A 114 6.19 12.46 6.70
C VAL A 114 6.49 12.41 8.19
N ALA A 115 6.17 11.29 8.84
CA ALA A 115 6.53 11.06 10.23
C ALA A 115 7.26 9.73 10.39
N ALA A 116 8.14 9.67 11.40
CA ALA A 116 8.72 8.43 11.91
C ALA A 116 8.39 8.35 13.41
N VAL A 117 7.71 7.29 13.83
CA VAL A 117 7.18 7.15 15.19
C VAL A 117 7.68 5.84 15.79
N LYS A 118 8.40 5.93 16.91
CA LYS A 118 8.88 4.78 17.68
C LYS A 118 7.71 4.13 18.43
N VAL A 119 7.63 2.80 18.33
CA VAL A 119 6.63 1.99 19.02
C VAL A 119 7.32 1.00 19.94
N GLU A 120 6.92 0.95 21.21
CA GLU A 120 7.41 -0.03 22.18
C GLU A 120 6.24 -0.53 23.02
N ASP A 121 6.19 -1.84 23.25
CA ASP A 121 5.14 -2.50 24.05
C ASP A 121 3.72 -2.01 23.71
N TYR A 122 3.41 -1.97 22.42
CA TYR A 122 2.14 -1.51 21.83
C TYR A 122 1.79 -0.03 22.06
N HIS A 123 2.74 0.81 22.49
CA HIS A 123 2.56 2.25 22.69
C HIS A 123 3.47 3.09 21.79
N PHE A 124 2.98 4.26 21.39
CA PHE A 124 3.75 5.25 20.65
C PHE A 124 4.62 6.06 21.63
N VAL A 125 5.91 5.72 21.72
CA VAL A 125 6.78 6.26 22.78
C VAL A 125 7.53 7.53 22.38
N LYS A 126 7.74 7.76 21.08
CA LYS A 126 8.46 8.94 20.59
C LYS A 126 8.17 9.23 19.12
N ILE A 127 7.92 10.50 18.80
CA ILE A 127 7.97 10.99 17.41
C ILE A 127 9.44 11.32 17.11
N LEU A 128 10.09 10.52 16.25
CA LEU A 128 11.48 10.71 15.85
C LEU A 128 11.60 11.84 14.81
N ASN A 129 10.70 11.84 13.83
CA ASN A 129 10.62 12.88 12.83
C ASN A 129 9.17 13.24 12.56
N PHE A 130 8.94 14.52 12.27
CA PHE A 130 7.69 15.01 11.71
C PHE A 130 8.01 16.27 10.89
N PHE A 131 7.97 16.15 9.57
CA PHE A 131 8.36 17.23 8.65
C PHE A 131 7.52 17.23 7.39
N GLN A 132 7.37 18.40 6.78
CA GLN A 132 6.75 18.54 5.47
C GLN A 132 7.81 18.48 4.37
N ILE A 133 7.56 17.67 3.34
CA ILE A 133 8.35 17.70 2.11
C ILE A 133 8.10 19.05 1.42
N GLN A 134 9.13 19.89 1.39
CA GLN A 134 9.03 21.23 0.80
C GLN A 134 9.06 21.16 -0.73
N PRO A 135 8.12 21.84 -1.42
CA PRO A 135 8.24 22.06 -2.85
C PRO A 135 9.40 23.02 -3.19
N GLU A 136 9.78 23.09 -4.47
CA GLU A 136 10.80 24.04 -4.92
C GLU A 136 10.32 25.48 -4.87
N HIS A 137 9.04 25.71 -5.18
CA HIS A 137 8.44 27.03 -5.17
C HIS A 137 7.41 27.16 -4.04
N PRO A 138 7.48 28.23 -3.21
CA PRO A 138 6.49 28.48 -2.18
C PRO A 138 5.06 28.53 -2.75
N GLY A 139 4.14 27.79 -2.13
CA GLY A 139 2.73 27.73 -2.51
C GLY A 139 2.35 26.59 -3.45
N GLU A 140 3.30 25.79 -3.93
CA GLU A 140 3.00 24.55 -4.64
C GLU A 140 2.44 23.47 -3.70
N LEU A 141 1.61 22.58 -4.26
CA LEU A 141 1.07 21.44 -3.51
C LEU A 141 2.16 20.41 -3.26
N THR A 142 2.12 19.77 -2.10
CA THR A 142 2.96 18.63 -1.73
C THR A 142 2.06 17.52 -1.19
N ARG A 143 2.25 16.28 -1.65
CA ARG A 143 1.35 15.15 -1.33
C ARG A 143 2.13 13.85 -1.16
N ALA A 144 2.57 13.56 0.06
CA ALA A 144 3.25 12.32 0.39
C ALA A 144 2.21 11.19 0.44
N HIS A 145 2.43 10.09 -0.27
CA HIS A 145 1.40 9.04 -0.38
C HIS A 145 1.86 7.66 0.09
N CYS A 146 3.12 7.29 -0.08
CA CYS A 146 3.59 5.96 0.31
C CYS A 146 5.04 6.04 0.76
N ALA A 147 5.35 5.35 1.87
CA ALA A 147 6.70 5.17 2.38
C ALA A 147 7.03 3.67 2.36
N VAL A 148 8.15 3.31 1.75
CA VAL A 148 8.66 1.92 1.73
C VAL A 148 10.10 1.89 2.18
N LEU A 149 10.46 0.84 2.91
CA LEU A 149 11.84 0.59 3.30
C LEU A 149 12.52 -0.19 2.17
N GLU A 150 13.75 0.18 1.85
CA GLU A 150 14.55 -0.66 0.97
C GLU A 150 14.93 -2.00 1.62
N PRO A 151 15.29 -3.03 0.84
CA PRO A 151 15.59 -4.36 1.37
C PRO A 151 16.68 -4.38 2.46
N GLU A 152 17.71 -3.56 2.33
CA GLU A 152 18.83 -3.46 3.26
C GLU A 152 18.45 -2.73 4.57
N GLY A 153 17.32 -2.01 4.58
CA GLY A 153 16.78 -1.38 5.77
C GLY A 153 17.39 -0.02 6.15
N THR A 154 18.29 0.52 5.34
CA THR A 154 19.01 1.77 5.68
C THR A 154 18.40 3.03 5.08
N ARG A 155 17.46 2.90 4.14
CA ARG A 155 16.81 4.03 3.49
C ARG A 155 15.32 3.82 3.33
N VAL A 156 14.58 4.92 3.44
CA VAL A 156 13.13 4.99 3.25
C VAL A 156 12.85 5.83 2.01
N PHE A 157 12.06 5.25 1.10
CA PHE A 157 11.61 5.87 -0.13
C PHE A 157 10.19 6.39 0.06
N VAL A 158 9.97 7.67 -0.20
CA VAL A 158 8.67 8.32 -0.02
C VAL A 158 8.18 8.91 -1.33
N SER A 159 7.06 8.42 -1.85
CA SER A 159 6.42 9.01 -3.01
C SER A 159 5.75 10.34 -2.64
N ASN A 160 5.95 11.35 -3.49
CA ASN A 160 5.23 12.60 -3.47
C ASN A 160 4.53 12.79 -4.81
N ILE A 161 3.20 12.64 -4.80
CA ILE A 161 2.38 12.68 -6.01
C ILE A 161 2.44 14.06 -6.66
N ALA A 162 2.29 15.14 -5.88
CA ALA A 162 2.16 16.48 -6.44
C ALA A 162 3.47 17.03 -7.01
N LEU A 163 4.61 16.50 -6.56
CA LEU A 163 5.94 16.93 -7.00
C LEU A 163 6.56 16.01 -8.06
N ASP A 164 5.84 14.97 -8.50
CA ASP A 164 6.35 13.96 -9.44
C ASP A 164 7.68 13.32 -8.97
N ARG A 165 7.81 13.07 -7.67
CA ARG A 165 9.08 12.65 -7.04
C ARG A 165 8.95 11.45 -6.13
N VAL A 166 10.01 10.66 -6.05
CA VAL A 166 10.25 9.74 -4.94
C VAL A 166 11.47 10.23 -4.17
N TYR A 167 11.26 10.70 -2.94
CA TYR A 167 12.32 11.16 -2.06
C TYR A 167 12.99 9.99 -1.36
N ILE A 168 14.31 10.07 -1.15
CA ILE A 168 15.08 9.01 -0.48
C ILE A 168 15.75 9.57 0.77
N TYR A 169 15.38 9.02 1.92
CA TYR A 169 15.91 9.42 3.22
C TYR A 169 16.74 8.29 3.81
N ASN A 170 17.94 8.62 4.31
CA ASN A 170 18.64 7.72 5.22
C ASN A 170 17.80 7.50 6.48
N SER A 171 17.81 6.26 6.96
CA SER A 171 17.26 5.88 8.24
C SER A 171 18.36 5.27 9.11
N ARG A 172 18.50 5.80 10.32
CA ARG A 172 19.40 5.25 11.34
C ARG A 172 18.63 5.05 12.63
N GLU A 173 18.54 3.80 13.08
CA GLU A 173 17.72 3.43 14.26
C GLU A 173 16.25 3.89 14.11
N GLY A 174 15.78 3.93 12.87
CA GLY A 174 14.45 4.39 12.47
C GLY A 174 14.27 5.91 12.33
N GLU A 175 15.27 6.72 12.69
CA GLU A 175 15.23 8.17 12.50
C GLU A 175 15.64 8.55 11.07
N LEU A 176 14.78 9.32 10.39
CA LEU A 176 15.03 9.88 9.08
C LEU A 176 15.94 11.11 9.18
N SER A 177 16.77 11.34 8.15
CA SER A 177 17.58 12.56 8.03
C SER A 177 16.98 13.53 6.97
N PRO A 178 15.96 14.36 7.33
CA PRO A 178 15.20 15.14 6.35
C PRO A 178 15.98 16.29 5.72
N ASP A 179 16.87 16.93 6.49
CA ASP A 179 17.70 18.06 6.01
C ASP A 179 18.78 17.63 5.01
N THR A 180 18.97 16.31 4.89
CA THR A 180 19.88 15.66 3.95
C THR A 180 19.12 14.60 3.17
N ALA A 181 17.94 14.93 2.61
CA ALA A 181 17.38 14.10 1.55
C ALA A 181 18.52 13.83 0.57
N LEU A 182 18.97 12.58 0.50
CA LEU A 182 20.21 12.26 -0.21
C LEU A 182 20.03 12.67 -1.66
N GLU A 183 18.89 12.25 -2.22
CA GLU A 183 18.46 12.45 -3.58
C GLU A 183 16.93 12.32 -3.67
N TYR A 184 16.38 12.64 -4.84
CA TYR A 184 15.04 12.22 -5.23
C TYR A 184 15.08 11.67 -6.65
N ILE A 185 14.24 10.69 -6.92
CA ILE A 185 13.96 10.23 -8.26
C ILE A 185 12.91 11.16 -8.86
N GLN A 186 13.29 11.94 -9.86
CA GLN A 186 12.36 12.76 -10.63
C GLN A 186 11.64 11.91 -11.68
N LEU A 187 10.31 11.88 -11.63
CA LEU A 187 9.47 11.36 -12.69
C LEU A 187 9.10 12.49 -13.66
N GLU A 188 8.50 12.13 -14.79
CA GLU A 188 7.97 13.11 -15.74
C GLU A 188 6.85 13.93 -15.11
N LYS A 189 6.75 15.20 -15.54
CA LYS A 189 5.73 16.12 -15.04
C LYS A 189 4.33 15.57 -15.31
N GLY A 190 3.50 15.48 -14.27
CA GLY A 190 2.15 14.94 -14.33
C GLY A 190 2.08 13.42 -14.27
N ALA A 191 3.13 12.73 -13.85
CA ALA A 191 3.10 11.29 -13.59
C ALA A 191 2.35 10.99 -12.28
N GLY A 192 2.75 11.62 -11.18
CA GLY A 192 2.19 11.44 -9.85
C GLY A 192 2.52 10.09 -9.23
N PRO A 193 3.77 9.81 -8.79
CA PRO A 193 4.13 8.53 -8.18
C PRO A 193 3.30 8.27 -6.92
N ARG A 194 2.65 7.10 -6.83
CA ARG A 194 1.67 6.80 -5.78
C ARG A 194 2.17 5.74 -4.80
N HIS A 195 2.17 4.48 -5.21
CA HIS A 195 2.67 3.35 -4.41
C HIS A 195 3.97 2.83 -5.02
N LEU A 196 4.81 2.20 -4.18
CA LEU A 196 6.09 1.62 -4.60
C LEU A 196 6.20 0.17 -4.07
N LYS A 197 6.89 -0.69 -4.82
CA LYS A 197 7.33 -2.01 -4.34
C LYS A 197 8.75 -2.31 -4.82
N PHE A 198 9.60 -2.73 -3.90
CA PHE A 198 10.87 -3.34 -4.26
C PHE A 198 10.63 -4.77 -4.73
N HIS A 199 11.43 -5.20 -5.70
CA HIS A 199 11.52 -6.60 -6.06
C HIS A 199 12.09 -7.41 -4.87
N PRO A 200 11.52 -8.57 -4.49
CA PRO A 200 11.97 -9.33 -3.32
C PRO A 200 13.42 -9.86 -3.44
N LEU A 201 13.84 -10.22 -4.66
CA LEU A 201 15.16 -10.82 -4.93
C LEU A 201 16.14 -9.89 -5.68
N LEU A 202 15.64 -9.17 -6.69
CA LEU A 202 16.44 -8.29 -7.55
C LEU A 202 16.52 -6.86 -7.00
N ASN A 203 17.41 -6.07 -7.57
CA ASN A 203 17.67 -4.66 -7.28
C ASN A 203 16.75 -3.72 -8.08
N TYR A 204 15.43 -3.95 -8.05
CA TYR A 204 14.45 -3.16 -8.80
C TYR A 204 13.40 -2.53 -7.90
N LEU A 205 12.93 -1.34 -8.28
CA LEU A 205 11.78 -0.65 -7.69
C LEU A 205 10.73 -0.41 -8.78
N TYR A 206 9.51 -0.82 -8.48
CA TYR A 206 8.33 -0.57 -9.30
C TYR A 206 7.51 0.55 -8.68
N VAL A 207 7.20 1.57 -9.46
CA VAL A 207 6.43 2.74 -9.01
C VAL A 207 5.21 2.89 -9.89
N ILE A 208 4.01 2.69 -9.32
CA ILE A 208 2.75 2.98 -10.03
C ILE A 208 2.42 4.45 -9.89
N THR A 209 1.93 5.06 -10.96
CA THR A 209 1.62 6.48 -11.01
C THR A 209 0.10 6.72 -11.01
N GLU A 210 -0.34 7.69 -10.20
CA GLU A 210 -1.74 8.06 -10.05
C GLU A 210 -2.26 8.77 -11.30
N TYR A 211 -1.51 9.74 -11.82
CA TYR A 211 -2.01 10.63 -12.87
C TYR A 211 -1.76 10.10 -14.28
N SER A 212 -0.65 9.39 -14.52
CA SER A 212 -0.32 8.88 -15.86
C SER A 212 -0.70 7.42 -16.13
N ASN A 213 -1.15 6.66 -15.13
CA ASN A 213 -1.44 5.22 -15.25
C ASN A 213 -0.28 4.43 -15.87
N GLU A 214 0.92 4.62 -15.33
CA GLU A 214 2.13 3.93 -15.74
C GLU A 214 2.78 3.22 -14.55
N ILE A 215 3.60 2.22 -14.85
CA ILE A 215 4.61 1.71 -13.93
C ILE A 215 5.98 2.13 -14.44
N TYR A 216 6.72 2.83 -13.60
CA TYR A 216 8.12 3.14 -13.79
C TYR A 216 8.96 2.04 -13.14
N VAL A 217 9.89 1.49 -13.90
CA VAL A 217 10.80 0.42 -13.46
C VAL A 217 12.19 1.01 -13.30
N TYR A 218 12.67 1.04 -12.07
CA TYR A 218 14.01 1.52 -11.74
C TYR A 218 14.91 0.36 -11.31
N CYS A 219 16.18 0.44 -11.69
CA CYS A 219 17.24 -0.46 -11.24
C CYS A 219 18.24 0.32 -10.36
N PHE A 220 18.74 -0.32 -9.30
CA PHE A 220 19.71 0.26 -8.36
C PHE A 220 21.05 -0.43 -8.47
N ASP A 221 22.14 0.32 -8.41
CA ASP A 221 23.42 -0.29 -8.07
C ASP A 221 23.50 -0.55 -6.56
N ARG A 222 23.72 -1.81 -6.16
CA ARG A 222 23.85 -2.20 -4.74
C ARG A 222 25.26 -1.98 -4.19
N GLU A 223 26.26 -1.80 -5.04
CA GLU A 223 27.66 -1.67 -4.63
C GLU A 223 28.07 -0.22 -4.37
N ASP A 224 27.27 0.74 -4.81
CA ASP A 224 27.58 2.16 -4.67
C ASP A 224 27.06 2.73 -3.35
N THR A 225 27.92 3.53 -2.70
CA THR A 225 27.56 4.34 -1.53
C THR A 225 26.66 5.53 -1.90
N THR A 226 26.59 5.87 -3.20
CA THR A 226 25.63 6.81 -3.78
C THR A 226 24.50 6.06 -4.49
N ILE A 227 23.27 6.56 -4.41
CA ILE A 227 22.11 5.82 -4.93
C ILE A 227 22.00 6.05 -6.44
N GLN A 228 22.72 5.27 -7.24
CA GLN A 228 22.55 5.35 -8.68
C GLN A 228 21.25 4.66 -9.11
N VAL A 229 20.21 5.46 -9.34
CA VAL A 229 18.92 5.00 -9.82
C VAL A 229 18.81 5.19 -11.33
N LYS A 230 18.61 4.09 -12.07
CA LYS A 230 18.40 4.14 -13.52
C LYS A 230 16.97 3.79 -13.88
N LEU A 231 16.29 4.66 -14.62
CA LEU A 231 15.03 4.32 -15.27
C LEU A 231 15.29 3.32 -16.39
N ILE A 232 14.68 2.14 -16.29
CA ILE A 232 14.83 1.04 -17.26
C ILE A 232 13.64 0.97 -18.20
N GLN A 233 12.43 1.23 -17.69
CA GLN A 233 11.21 1.10 -18.44
C GLN A 233 10.11 2.00 -17.87
N LYS A 234 9.24 2.47 -18.76
CA LYS A 234 7.89 2.93 -18.42
C LYS A 234 6.91 2.08 -19.21
N ILE A 235 5.82 1.66 -18.58
CA ILE A 235 4.80 0.85 -19.24
C ILE A 235 3.42 1.24 -18.72
N SER A 236 2.45 1.39 -19.63
CA SER A 236 1.07 1.73 -19.24
C SER A 236 0.38 0.57 -18.53
N THR A 237 -0.39 0.88 -17.49
CA THR A 237 -1.30 -0.05 -16.81
C THR A 237 -2.68 -0.08 -17.43
N LEU A 238 -2.98 0.76 -18.42
CA LEU A 238 -4.31 0.80 -19.06
C LEU A 238 -4.46 -0.27 -20.15
N PRO A 239 -5.68 -0.80 -20.36
CA PRO A 239 -5.98 -1.59 -21.55
C PRO A 239 -5.67 -0.82 -22.83
N GLU A 240 -5.21 -1.53 -23.86
CA GLU A 240 -4.96 -0.92 -25.16
C GLU A 240 -6.23 -0.24 -25.71
N GLY A 241 -6.08 0.99 -26.19
CA GLY A 241 -7.20 1.79 -26.71
C GLY A 241 -8.18 2.31 -25.67
N PHE A 242 -7.90 2.19 -24.37
CA PHE A 242 -8.74 2.80 -23.34
C PHE A 242 -8.84 4.32 -23.53
N TYR A 243 -10.05 4.85 -23.37
CA TYR A 243 -10.35 6.28 -23.42
C TYR A 243 -11.26 6.64 -22.24
N GLY A 244 -10.93 7.73 -21.54
CA GLY A 244 -11.66 8.20 -20.36
C GLY A 244 -10.72 8.55 -19.22
N GLU A 245 -11.30 9.01 -18.12
CA GLU A 245 -10.53 9.29 -16.91
C GLU A 245 -10.15 7.99 -16.19
N SER A 246 -8.89 7.90 -15.80
CA SER A 246 -8.37 6.80 -15.01
C SER A 246 -7.27 7.31 -14.08
N SER A 247 -7.03 6.59 -13.00
CA SER A 247 -5.92 6.85 -12.10
C SER A 247 -5.34 5.56 -11.52
N GLY A 248 -4.01 5.43 -11.53
CA GLY A 248 -3.35 4.28 -10.91
C GLY A 248 -3.59 4.29 -9.39
N SER A 249 -3.77 3.13 -8.79
CA SER A 249 -3.98 3.00 -7.33
C SER A 249 -2.85 2.21 -6.67
N ALA A 250 -3.04 0.91 -6.52
CA ALA A 250 -2.12 0.02 -5.82
C ALA A 250 -1.33 -0.83 -6.82
N LEU A 251 -0.13 -1.25 -6.38
CA LEU A 251 0.61 -2.32 -7.02
C LEU A 251 0.96 -3.40 -5.99
N GLU A 252 1.04 -4.64 -6.44
CA GLU A 252 1.45 -5.78 -5.62
C GLU A 252 2.35 -6.73 -6.42
N ILE A 253 3.31 -7.35 -5.75
CA ILE A 253 4.29 -8.26 -6.34
C ILE A 253 4.18 -9.65 -5.70
N SER A 254 4.28 -10.70 -6.51
CA SER A 254 4.32 -12.07 -5.99
C SER A 254 5.58 -12.30 -5.16
N LYS A 255 5.51 -13.21 -4.19
CA LYS A 255 6.62 -13.48 -3.24
C LYS A 255 7.87 -13.99 -3.94
N ASP A 256 7.69 -14.73 -5.03
CA ASP A 256 8.76 -15.21 -5.88
C ASP A 256 9.31 -14.14 -6.84
N GLY A 257 8.68 -12.96 -6.90
CA GLY A 257 9.08 -11.85 -7.75
C GLY A 257 8.82 -12.06 -9.23
N ARG A 258 8.01 -13.05 -9.64
CA ARG A 258 7.73 -13.32 -11.05
C ARG A 258 6.59 -12.47 -11.62
N PHE A 259 5.65 -12.03 -10.80
CA PHE A 259 4.45 -11.33 -11.28
C PHE A 259 4.21 -10.02 -10.55
N LEU A 260 3.75 -9.01 -11.29
CA LEU A 260 3.34 -7.71 -10.76
C LEU A 260 1.90 -7.42 -11.17
N TYR A 261 1.12 -6.90 -10.24
CA TYR A 261 -0.27 -6.52 -10.44
C TYR A 261 -0.41 -5.01 -10.21
N GLY A 262 -1.13 -4.32 -11.09
CA GLY A 262 -1.40 -2.88 -10.97
C GLY A 262 -2.88 -2.58 -11.14
N ALA A 263 -3.46 -1.82 -10.22
CA ALA A 263 -4.87 -1.46 -10.24
C ALA A 263 -5.12 -0.06 -10.82
N ASN A 264 -6.20 0.08 -11.59
CA ASN A 264 -6.64 1.34 -12.19
C ASN A 264 -8.07 1.67 -11.79
N ARG A 265 -8.25 2.83 -11.17
CA ARG A 265 -9.56 3.41 -10.81
C ARG A 265 -10.12 4.17 -12.00
N GLY A 266 -11.41 4.07 -12.27
CA GLY A 266 -12.05 4.71 -13.44
C GLY A 266 -12.09 3.77 -14.64
N ALA A 267 -10.92 3.26 -15.08
CA ALA A 267 -10.88 2.13 -16.01
C ALA A 267 -11.45 0.84 -15.39
N ASP A 268 -11.39 0.75 -14.04
CA ASP A 268 -11.85 -0.36 -13.21
C ASP A 268 -11.24 -1.70 -13.64
N THR A 269 -9.92 -1.70 -13.80
CA THR A 269 -9.12 -2.86 -14.25
C THR A 269 -7.95 -3.17 -13.34
N ILE A 270 -7.50 -4.42 -13.42
CA ILE A 270 -6.19 -4.89 -12.94
C ILE A 270 -5.35 -5.25 -14.17
N ALA A 271 -4.16 -4.69 -14.26
CA ALA A 271 -3.13 -5.09 -15.21
C ALA A 271 -2.19 -6.10 -14.55
N VAL A 272 -1.88 -7.18 -15.27
CA VAL A 272 -0.96 -8.23 -14.82
C VAL A 272 0.27 -8.23 -15.70
N PHE A 273 1.44 -8.28 -15.07
CA PHE A 273 2.73 -8.26 -15.73
C PHE A 273 3.57 -9.47 -15.31
N ASP A 274 4.23 -10.08 -16.29
CA ASP A 274 5.37 -10.96 -16.08
C ASP A 274 6.62 -10.10 -15.86
N ILE A 275 7.37 -10.38 -14.80
CA ILE A 275 8.66 -9.77 -14.51
C ILE A 275 9.73 -10.62 -15.18
N THR A 276 10.36 -10.06 -16.21
CA THR A 276 11.42 -10.76 -16.93
C THR A 276 12.67 -10.90 -16.06
N PRO A 277 13.63 -11.79 -16.42
CA PRO A 277 14.91 -11.90 -15.72
C PRO A 277 15.72 -10.59 -15.65
N SER A 278 15.41 -9.61 -16.52
CA SER A 278 16.03 -8.28 -16.53
C SER A 278 15.29 -7.26 -15.64
N GLY A 279 14.33 -7.69 -14.82
CA GLY A 279 13.49 -6.85 -13.97
C GLY A 279 12.44 -6.01 -14.72
N THR A 280 12.49 -5.96 -16.06
CA THR A 280 11.47 -5.30 -16.88
C THR A 280 10.15 -6.06 -16.90
N LEU A 281 9.08 -5.34 -17.19
CA LEU A 281 7.70 -5.82 -17.19
C LEU A 281 7.21 -6.10 -18.60
N LYS A 282 6.57 -7.26 -18.77
CA LYS A 282 5.77 -7.59 -19.94
C LYS A 282 4.31 -7.71 -19.50
N LYS A 283 3.43 -6.85 -20.03
CA LYS A 283 2.00 -6.99 -19.76
C LYS A 283 1.48 -8.30 -20.37
N ILE A 284 0.82 -9.12 -19.56
CA ILE A 284 0.27 -10.42 -19.96
C ILE A 284 -1.26 -10.49 -19.85
N GLN A 285 -1.88 -9.56 -19.13
CA GLN A 285 -3.33 -9.49 -19.01
C GLN A 285 -3.80 -8.08 -18.62
N ASP A 286 -4.97 -7.68 -19.12
CA ASP A 286 -5.83 -6.67 -18.50
C ASP A 286 -7.16 -7.34 -18.18
N VAL A 287 -7.66 -7.18 -16.95
CA VAL A 287 -8.93 -7.78 -16.52
C VAL A 287 -9.76 -6.77 -15.74
N LYS A 288 -11.08 -6.87 -15.84
CA LYS A 288 -11.97 -6.05 -15.01
C LYS A 288 -11.79 -6.42 -13.54
N CYS A 289 -11.74 -5.41 -12.67
CA CYS A 289 -11.47 -5.58 -11.23
C CYS A 289 -12.60 -6.26 -10.43
N GLY A 290 -13.69 -6.65 -11.11
CA GLY A 290 -14.84 -7.30 -10.49
C GLY A 290 -15.82 -6.35 -9.83
N GLY A 291 -15.52 -5.06 -9.69
CA GLY A 291 -16.37 -4.03 -9.10
C GLY A 291 -16.07 -2.65 -9.68
N ARG A 292 -16.04 -1.61 -8.83
CA ARG A 292 -15.69 -0.23 -9.22
C ARG A 292 -14.67 0.39 -8.28
N HIS A 293 -13.74 1.14 -8.86
CA HIS A 293 -12.72 1.91 -8.15
C HIS A 293 -11.84 1.02 -7.24
N PRO A 294 -11.02 0.11 -7.81
CA PRO A 294 -10.14 -0.77 -7.04
C PRO A 294 -9.08 0.08 -6.31
N ARG A 295 -9.32 0.37 -5.02
CA ARG A 295 -8.50 1.28 -4.21
C ARG A 295 -7.25 0.60 -3.71
N HIS A 296 -7.33 -0.70 -3.43
CA HIS A 296 -6.23 -1.53 -2.95
C HIS A 296 -6.33 -2.94 -3.53
N ILE A 297 -5.15 -3.56 -3.70
CA ILE A 297 -5.00 -4.97 -4.05
C ILE A 297 -3.93 -5.60 -3.16
N ALA A 298 -4.12 -6.87 -2.81
CA ALA A 298 -3.15 -7.65 -2.05
C ALA A 298 -3.20 -9.12 -2.50
N LEU A 299 -2.03 -9.76 -2.59
CA LEU A 299 -1.96 -11.20 -2.77
C LEU A 299 -2.25 -11.90 -1.45
N LEU A 300 -2.98 -13.01 -1.53
CA LEU A 300 -3.09 -13.95 -0.43
C LEU A 300 -1.72 -14.53 -0.07
N LYS A 301 -1.53 -15.03 1.14
CA LYS A 301 -0.24 -15.52 1.65
C LYS A 301 0.33 -16.72 0.88
N ASP A 302 -0.47 -17.41 0.11
CA ASP A 302 -0.03 -18.51 -0.76
C ASP A 302 0.11 -18.08 -2.23
N ASP A 303 -0.05 -16.79 -2.54
CA ASP A 303 -0.07 -16.19 -3.89
C ASP A 303 -1.12 -16.78 -4.84
N THR A 304 -2.02 -17.63 -4.35
CA THR A 304 -3.03 -18.30 -5.20
C THR A 304 -4.30 -17.47 -5.37
N GLY A 305 -4.37 -16.28 -4.78
CA GLY A 305 -5.49 -15.37 -4.94
C GLY A 305 -5.08 -13.90 -4.81
N LEU A 306 -5.80 -13.03 -5.51
CA LEU A 306 -5.63 -11.58 -5.44
C LEU A 306 -6.91 -10.95 -4.89
N VAL A 307 -6.79 -10.35 -3.71
CA VAL A 307 -7.85 -9.57 -3.07
C VAL A 307 -7.91 -8.18 -3.71
N VAL A 308 -9.10 -7.69 -4.01
CA VAL A 308 -9.34 -6.36 -4.59
C VAL A 308 -10.43 -5.65 -3.80
N ALA A 309 -10.07 -4.52 -3.19
CA ALA A 309 -10.99 -3.64 -2.47
C ALA A 309 -11.61 -2.63 -3.45
N ASN A 310 -12.86 -2.86 -3.86
CA ASN A 310 -13.58 -2.03 -4.82
C ASN A 310 -14.41 -0.97 -4.08
N GLN A 311 -13.82 0.21 -3.88
CA GLN A 311 -14.34 1.25 -3.01
C GLN A 311 -15.74 1.73 -3.43
N HIS A 312 -15.99 1.95 -4.71
CA HIS A 312 -17.24 2.57 -5.17
C HIS A 312 -18.36 1.57 -5.46
N SER A 313 -18.08 0.27 -5.37
CA SER A 313 -19.11 -0.78 -5.44
C SER A 313 -19.36 -1.49 -4.12
N ASN A 314 -18.76 -1.02 -3.01
CA ASN A 314 -18.97 -1.56 -1.67
C ASN A 314 -18.72 -3.07 -1.58
N GLU A 315 -17.64 -3.55 -2.21
CA GLU A 315 -17.30 -4.97 -2.17
C GLU A 315 -15.80 -5.23 -2.19
N VAL A 316 -15.40 -6.32 -1.56
CA VAL A 316 -14.10 -6.96 -1.73
C VAL A 316 -14.31 -8.20 -2.58
N VAL A 317 -13.48 -8.37 -3.60
CA VAL A 317 -13.48 -9.58 -4.44
C VAL A 317 -12.15 -10.29 -4.36
N ILE A 318 -12.15 -11.61 -4.47
CA ILE A 318 -10.93 -12.42 -4.53
C ILE A 318 -10.88 -13.13 -5.87
N PHE A 319 -9.90 -12.80 -6.70
CA PHE A 319 -9.59 -13.54 -7.92
C PHE A 319 -8.73 -14.75 -7.62
N GLY A 320 -8.89 -15.82 -8.39
CA GLY A 320 -7.92 -16.91 -8.44
C GLY A 320 -6.71 -16.51 -9.29
N VAL A 321 -5.51 -16.85 -8.82
CA VAL A 321 -4.25 -16.64 -9.53
C VAL A 321 -3.73 -17.99 -10.00
N ASP A 322 -3.39 -18.09 -11.28
CA ASP A 322 -2.64 -19.25 -11.78
C ASP A 322 -1.16 -19.12 -11.37
N GLU A 323 -0.66 -20.08 -10.61
CA GLU A 323 0.70 -20.02 -10.03
C GLU A 323 1.83 -20.02 -11.07
N ASN A 324 1.58 -20.54 -12.27
CA ASN A 324 2.61 -20.72 -13.29
C ASN A 324 2.73 -19.50 -14.21
N SER A 325 1.59 -18.88 -14.52
CA SER A 325 1.50 -17.77 -15.46
C SER A 325 1.15 -16.43 -14.82
N GLY A 326 0.74 -16.41 -13.54
CA GLY A 326 0.37 -15.21 -12.80
C GLY A 326 -0.98 -14.61 -13.20
N ILE A 327 -1.63 -15.13 -14.25
CA ILE A 327 -2.89 -14.57 -14.76
C ILE A 327 -4.01 -14.74 -13.73
N LEU A 328 -4.90 -13.75 -13.70
CA LEU A 328 -6.14 -13.81 -12.94
C LEU A 328 -7.16 -14.63 -13.73
N THR A 329 -7.68 -15.68 -13.11
CA THR A 329 -8.60 -16.63 -13.76
C THR A 329 -10.05 -16.16 -13.65
N GLY A 330 -10.67 -16.37 -12.49
CA GLY A 330 -12.04 -15.96 -12.19
C GLY A 330 -12.17 -15.46 -10.75
N ILE A 331 -13.32 -14.85 -10.46
CA ILE A 331 -13.66 -14.43 -9.10
C ILE A 331 -14.09 -15.66 -8.31
N LEU A 332 -13.33 -15.96 -7.25
CA LEU A 332 -13.59 -17.07 -6.33
C LEU A 332 -14.63 -16.68 -5.29
N SER A 333 -14.58 -15.44 -4.81
CA SER A 333 -15.52 -14.94 -3.82
C SER A 333 -15.74 -13.44 -3.93
N ARG A 334 -16.90 -13.00 -3.41
CA ARG A 334 -17.31 -11.61 -3.28
C ARG A 334 -17.85 -11.40 -1.87
N TYR A 335 -17.51 -10.27 -1.27
CA TYR A 335 -17.95 -9.93 0.08
C TYR A 335 -18.34 -8.46 0.14
N GLU A 336 -19.55 -8.18 0.63
CA GLU A 336 -20.04 -6.80 0.77
C GLU A 336 -19.38 -6.12 1.96
N PHE A 337 -18.75 -4.98 1.71
CA PHE A 337 -18.12 -4.16 2.73
C PHE A 337 -18.27 -2.70 2.31
N TYR A 338 -18.64 -1.80 3.21
CA TYR A 338 -18.86 -0.41 2.80
C TYR A 338 -17.54 0.31 2.48
N ALA A 339 -17.47 0.91 1.30
CA ALA A 339 -16.35 1.72 0.81
C ALA A 339 -14.95 1.15 1.14
N PRO A 340 -14.64 -0.11 0.80
CA PRO A 340 -13.41 -0.76 1.21
C PRO A 340 -12.22 -0.04 0.58
N ALA A 341 -11.24 0.28 1.41
CA ALA A 341 -10.04 1.02 1.04
C ALA A 341 -8.79 0.16 1.13
N TYR A 342 -8.82 -0.88 1.97
CA TYR A 342 -7.71 -1.80 2.21
C TYR A 342 -8.24 -3.20 2.54
N ALA A 343 -7.53 -4.24 2.11
CA ALA A 343 -7.80 -5.62 2.51
C ALA A 343 -6.53 -6.47 2.38
N GLU A 344 -6.16 -7.23 3.42
CA GLU A 344 -5.01 -8.13 3.41
C GLU A 344 -5.28 -9.43 4.20
N GLU A 345 -4.59 -10.52 3.83
CA GLU A 345 -4.57 -11.74 4.64
C GLU A 345 -3.52 -11.61 5.76
N VAL A 346 -3.92 -11.80 7.02
CA VAL A 346 -3.10 -11.51 8.22
C VAL A 346 -2.53 -12.71 8.94
#